data_AF-A0AA87YAE2-F1
#
_entry.id   AF-A0AA87YAE2-F1
#
_cell.length_a   1.000
_cell.length_b   1.000
_cell.length_c   1.000
_cell.angle_alpha   90.00
_cell.angle_beta   90.00
_cell.angle_gamma   90.00
#
_symmetry.space_group_name_H-M   'P 1'
#
loop_
_entity.id
_entity.type
_entity.pdbx_description
1 polymer ?
#
loop_
_entity_poly.entity_id
_entity_poly.type
_entity_poly.pdbx_seq_one_letter_code
_entity_poly.pdbx_strand_id
1 'polypeptide(L)'
;MVIIRHTTDIGIGVDATSIVFYSLITHLSELRGSFLRVAAGSATADDYRVSRKDIIGLPGKVYGVADHIHMEIVCDDNHLRRLTGRTSGGLATATNGRKDAVYGEIYFHLPAGTQFYAERPADNIITPTAPVTHTIGARIVVGVTYGGGFGPTPGSASVRSYQLDGTEIGTTLVEADAESAALSSEAVRRAMTRIVCKFPGEWNSDGIDQRYGWLKSDQTYKLEGQSWEKFRAHVAALAVASESLPSDLVAPHWHFHPRTILKHLSQNLWLSLSEFKQIVPRTIVRKNGNSYSWENVILSTGASSILATQRVALNRMARQYGINSPLRLASFYGNSIQETTWLSGLREGGATGTWYSPWYGRGFLQLTSPGNYFNYWRFRGRQVPDSLYNALTNAYNVEYGKSPGSRSNTVFVDGNYPLLTLQMRNWRNAIEGATNAGAEESAYAPADSAGFYWSSLRMAAYADGNHTMERRVVATQAGSKVFYRSIAFWRASASVNLPSRVDQPYHNSLNGFEARCVAYMYALSVLSDVRFPDATGQLTLDFPEGYQPRR
;
A
#
# COMPACT_ATOMS: atom_id res chain seq x y z
N MET A 1 6.52 12.84 -24.25
CA MET A 1 6.00 12.75 -22.87
C MET A 1 5.16 11.48 -22.76
N VAL A 2 5.18 10.80 -21.62
CA VAL A 2 4.27 9.71 -21.28
C VAL A 2 3.38 10.15 -20.12
N ILE A 3 2.07 9.98 -20.27
CA ILE A 3 1.09 10.23 -19.20
C ILE A 3 0.45 8.90 -18.82
N ILE A 4 0.51 8.55 -17.54
CA ILE A 4 -0.10 7.33 -17.00
C ILE A 4 -1.22 7.75 -16.05
N ARG A 5 -2.45 7.30 -16.35
CA ARG A 5 -3.59 7.43 -15.44
C ARG A 5 -3.61 6.27 -14.47
N HIS A 6 -3.55 6.56 -13.18
CA HIS A 6 -3.66 5.57 -12.11
C HIS A 6 -5.08 5.55 -11.55
N THR A 7 -5.56 4.40 -11.12
CA THR A 7 -6.80 4.28 -10.34
C THR A 7 -6.55 3.31 -9.19
N THR A 8 -6.86 3.71 -7.96
CA THR A 8 -6.57 2.91 -6.77
C THR A 8 -7.67 2.99 -5.71
N ASP A 9 -7.71 1.97 -4.86
CA ASP A 9 -8.51 1.92 -3.63
C ASP A 9 -7.55 1.99 -2.43
N ILE A 10 -7.78 2.93 -1.51
CA ILE A 10 -7.02 3.06 -0.26
C ILE A 10 -7.82 2.60 0.97
N GLY A 11 -9.07 2.21 0.76
CA GLY A 11 -9.99 1.80 1.81
C GLY A 11 -11.39 1.52 1.28
N ILE A 12 -12.39 1.93 2.06
CA ILE A 12 -13.81 1.73 1.75
C ILE A 12 -14.58 3.04 1.69
N GLY A 13 -15.66 3.05 0.90
CA GLY A 13 -16.52 4.22 0.73
C GLY A 13 -16.03 5.14 -0.37
N VAL A 14 -16.92 6.06 -0.78
CA VAL A 14 -16.74 6.93 -1.95
C VAL A 14 -15.45 7.75 -1.90
N ASP A 15 -14.99 8.11 -0.70
CA ASP A 15 -13.79 8.93 -0.52
C ASP A 15 -12.48 8.12 -0.50
N ALA A 16 -12.54 6.79 -0.43
CA ALA A 16 -11.36 5.92 -0.35
C ALA A 16 -11.26 4.90 -1.50
N THR A 17 -12.18 4.97 -2.47
CA THR A 17 -12.20 4.11 -3.68
C THR A 17 -12.13 4.94 -4.94
N SER A 18 -11.65 4.34 -6.02
CA SER A 18 -11.56 4.99 -7.35
C SER A 18 -10.82 6.33 -7.32
N ILE A 19 -9.73 6.39 -6.56
CA ILE A 19 -8.85 7.57 -6.52
C ILE A 19 -8.02 7.60 -7.80
N VAL A 20 -8.04 8.72 -8.50
CA VAL A 20 -7.29 8.93 -9.75
C VAL A 20 -6.17 9.92 -9.49
N PHE A 21 -4.99 9.57 -9.98
CA PHE A 21 -3.84 10.48 -10.08
C PHE A 21 -3.07 10.13 -11.34
N TYR A 22 -2.20 11.03 -11.77
CA TYR A 22 -1.44 10.90 -13.00
C TYR A 22 0.05 10.91 -12.71
N SER A 23 0.80 10.06 -13.43
CA SER A 23 2.25 10.20 -13.55
C SER A 23 2.56 10.81 -14.91
N LEU A 24 3.33 11.89 -14.94
CA LEU A 24 3.85 12.49 -16.17
C LEU A 24 5.34 12.23 -16.20
N ILE A 25 5.84 11.65 -17.29
CA ILE A 25 7.24 11.27 -17.46
C ILE A 25 7.76 11.88 -18.76
N THR A 26 8.85 12.64 -18.65
CA THR A 26 9.53 13.27 -19.79
C THR A 26 11.04 12.99 -19.74
N HIS A 27 11.76 13.48 -20.76
CA HIS A 27 13.19 13.19 -20.97
C HIS A 27 13.54 11.70 -21.07
N LEU A 28 12.67 10.90 -21.70
CA LEU A 28 13.00 9.54 -22.12
C LEU A 28 13.77 9.61 -23.45
N SER A 29 14.84 8.82 -23.58
CA SER A 29 15.59 8.71 -24.85
C SER A 29 14.91 7.78 -25.84
N GLU A 30 14.14 6.81 -25.34
CA GLU A 30 13.46 5.79 -26.13
C GLU A 30 12.17 5.37 -25.40
N LEU A 31 11.10 5.08 -26.13
CA LEU A 31 9.92 4.37 -25.62
C LEU A 31 10.01 2.88 -25.97
N ARG A 32 9.49 2.02 -25.10
CA ARG A 32 9.52 0.57 -25.29
C ARG A 32 8.15 -0.07 -25.13
N GLY A 33 8.04 -1.31 -25.64
CA GLY A 33 6.86 -2.14 -25.43
C GLY A 33 5.55 -1.50 -25.88
N SER A 34 4.54 -1.55 -25.01
CA SER A 34 3.22 -0.96 -25.25
C SER A 34 3.28 0.56 -25.42
N PHE A 35 4.15 1.25 -24.67
CA PHE A 35 4.31 2.71 -24.75
C PHE A 35 4.79 3.16 -26.13
N LEU A 36 5.73 2.42 -26.74
CA LEU A 36 6.18 2.68 -28.11
C LEU A 36 5.03 2.50 -29.12
N ARG A 37 4.23 1.42 -28.98
CA ARG A 37 3.09 1.16 -29.87
C ARG A 37 2.01 2.23 -29.75
N VAL A 38 1.73 2.70 -28.53
CA VAL A 38 0.79 3.80 -28.28
C VAL A 38 1.28 5.07 -28.97
N ALA A 39 2.54 5.45 -28.76
CA ALA A 39 3.12 6.63 -29.40
C ALA A 39 3.17 6.53 -30.94
N ALA A 40 3.35 5.33 -31.48
CA ALA A 40 3.37 5.08 -32.92
C ALA A 40 1.96 4.93 -33.55
N GLY A 41 0.87 5.07 -32.78
CA GLY A 41 -0.50 4.91 -33.29
C GLY A 41 -0.86 3.48 -33.72
N SER A 42 -0.10 2.47 -33.28
CA SER A 42 -0.29 1.05 -33.64
C SER A 42 -0.73 0.18 -32.45
N ALA A 43 -1.09 0.80 -31.32
CA ALA A 43 -1.52 0.13 -30.11
C ALA A 43 -2.90 -0.54 -30.26
N THR A 44 -3.01 -1.73 -29.68
CA THR A 44 -4.29 -2.40 -29.40
C THR A 44 -4.91 -1.86 -28.11
N ALA A 45 -6.18 -2.20 -27.84
CA ALA A 45 -6.83 -1.81 -26.58
C ALA A 45 -6.10 -2.32 -25.33
N ASP A 46 -5.45 -3.49 -25.40
CA ASP A 46 -4.68 -4.04 -24.28
C ASP A 46 -3.34 -3.32 -24.06
N ASP A 47 -2.78 -2.66 -25.08
CA ASP A 47 -1.54 -1.89 -24.95
C ASP A 47 -1.71 -0.61 -24.11
N TYR A 48 -2.93 -0.10 -23.98
CA TYR A 48 -3.22 1.04 -23.11
C TYR A 48 -3.24 0.67 -21.61
N ARG A 49 -3.16 -0.64 -21.28
CA ARG A 49 -3.10 -1.10 -19.89
C ARG A 49 -1.64 -1.27 -19.45
N VAL A 50 -1.24 -0.47 -18.47
CA VAL A 50 0.09 -0.58 -17.85
C VAL A 50 0.07 -1.67 -16.78
N SER A 51 0.86 -2.72 -16.99
CA SER A 51 1.07 -3.81 -16.04
C SER A 51 2.29 -3.53 -15.16
N ARG A 52 2.32 -4.16 -13.98
CA ARG A 52 3.49 -4.11 -13.09
C ARG A 52 4.73 -4.58 -13.86
N LYS A 53 5.84 -3.85 -13.71
CA LYS A 53 7.14 -4.12 -14.37
C LYS A 53 7.16 -3.95 -15.90
N ASP A 54 6.12 -3.38 -16.50
CA ASP A 54 6.20 -2.98 -17.91
C ASP A 54 7.32 -1.95 -18.10
N ILE A 55 8.14 -2.16 -19.12
CA ILE A 55 9.25 -1.27 -19.45
C ILE A 55 8.67 -0.08 -20.24
N ILE A 56 8.72 1.10 -19.64
CA ILE A 56 8.27 2.35 -20.27
C ILE A 56 9.22 2.77 -21.38
N GLY A 57 10.53 2.73 -21.11
CA GLY A 57 11.54 3.30 -21.99
C GLY A 57 12.93 3.34 -21.34
N LEU A 58 13.85 4.04 -21.98
CA LEU A 58 15.18 4.35 -21.43
C LEU A 58 15.24 5.79 -20.91
N PRO A 59 15.97 6.04 -19.81
CA PRO A 59 16.21 7.40 -19.35
C PRO A 59 17.00 8.18 -20.42
N GLY A 60 16.74 9.48 -20.48
CA GLY A 60 17.40 10.38 -21.42
C GLY A 60 18.38 11.28 -20.70
N LYS A 61 18.32 12.58 -21.02
CA LYS A 61 19.22 13.59 -20.48
C LYS A 61 18.43 14.75 -19.89
N VAL A 62 18.88 15.23 -18.73
CA VAL A 62 18.39 16.46 -18.09
C VAL A 62 19.60 17.34 -17.80
N TYR A 63 19.56 18.59 -18.27
CA TYR A 63 20.69 19.55 -18.18
C TYR A 63 22.04 18.98 -18.66
N GLY A 64 22.02 18.20 -19.74
CA GLY A 64 23.20 17.55 -20.31
C GLY A 64 23.68 16.29 -19.57
N VAL A 65 23.10 15.97 -18.42
CA VAL A 65 23.44 14.79 -17.61
C VAL A 65 22.60 13.60 -18.07
N ALA A 66 23.26 12.49 -18.42
CA ALA A 66 22.63 11.24 -18.83
C ALA A 66 21.95 10.50 -17.68
N ASP A 67 21.12 9.52 -18.00
CA ASP A 67 20.40 8.65 -17.06
C ASP A 67 19.43 9.40 -16.13
N HIS A 68 18.86 10.50 -16.63
CA HIS A 68 17.87 11.30 -15.92
C HIS A 68 16.54 11.31 -16.66
N ILE A 69 15.47 11.37 -15.86
CA ILE A 69 14.10 11.64 -16.31
C ILE A 69 13.53 12.77 -15.46
N HIS A 70 12.53 13.46 -15.98
CA HIS A 70 11.65 14.31 -15.17
C HIS A 70 10.35 13.56 -14.93
N MET A 71 9.85 13.62 -13.69
CA MET A 71 8.63 12.94 -13.29
C MET A 71 7.78 13.86 -12.43
N GLU A 72 6.48 13.89 -12.70
CA GLU A 72 5.48 14.55 -11.86
C GLU A 72 4.42 13.54 -11.44
N ILE A 73 3.92 13.69 -10.22
CA ILE A 73 2.74 12.99 -9.73
C ILE A 73 1.69 14.04 -9.39
N VAL A 74 0.53 13.96 -10.03
CA VAL A 74 -0.48 15.01 -9.95
C VAL A 74 -1.90 14.48 -9.79
N CYS A 75 -2.78 15.26 -9.17
CA CYS A 75 -4.21 14.98 -9.13
C CYS A 75 -5.03 16.27 -9.07
N ASP A 76 -6.33 16.16 -9.34
CA ASP A 76 -7.28 17.26 -9.20
C ASP A 76 -7.66 17.51 -7.72
N ASP A 77 -8.55 18.49 -7.49
CA ASP A 77 -9.05 18.81 -6.15
C ASP A 77 -9.83 17.64 -5.52
N ASN A 78 -10.68 16.97 -6.30
CA ASN A 78 -11.51 15.88 -5.77
C ASN A 78 -10.63 14.72 -5.26
N HIS A 79 -9.60 14.34 -6.00
CA HIS A 79 -8.70 13.26 -5.64
C HIS A 79 -7.68 13.66 -4.58
N LEU A 80 -7.27 14.94 -4.51
CA LEU A 80 -6.53 15.44 -3.34
C LEU A 80 -7.37 15.28 -2.06
N ARG A 81 -8.66 15.65 -2.11
CA ARG A 81 -9.58 15.50 -0.97
C ARG A 81 -9.63 14.06 -0.49
N ARG A 82 -9.69 13.11 -1.42
CA ARG A 82 -9.72 11.67 -1.12
C ARG A 82 -8.41 11.17 -0.49
N LEU A 83 -7.27 11.64 -0.99
CA LEU A 83 -5.96 11.26 -0.48
C LEU A 83 -5.62 11.87 0.88
N THR A 84 -6.03 13.12 1.12
CA THR A 84 -5.56 13.92 2.26
C THR A 84 -6.66 14.33 3.24
N GLY A 85 -7.92 14.08 2.89
CA GLY A 85 -9.10 14.56 3.62
C GLY A 85 -9.46 16.02 3.38
N ARG A 86 -8.73 16.74 2.51
CA ARG A 86 -8.87 18.20 2.33
C ARG A 86 -8.42 18.69 0.95
N THR A 87 -8.89 19.87 0.56
CA THR A 87 -8.50 20.57 -0.69
C THR A 87 -8.01 21.99 -0.45
N SER A 88 -8.14 22.48 0.78
CA SER A 88 -7.66 23.77 1.24
C SER A 88 -7.52 23.76 2.77
N GLY A 89 -6.83 24.74 3.32
CA GLY A 89 -6.75 24.97 4.77
C GLY A 89 -5.75 24.09 5.54
N GLY A 90 -5.37 24.59 6.71
CA GLY A 90 -4.57 23.86 7.69
C GLY A 90 -5.33 22.66 8.27
N LEU A 91 -4.59 21.72 8.87
CA LEU A 91 -5.15 20.60 9.63
C LEU A 91 -6.03 21.14 10.79
N ALA A 92 -7.16 20.51 11.10
CA ALA A 92 -8.05 20.93 12.19
C ALA A 92 -7.30 21.02 13.54
N THR A 93 -7.33 22.19 14.17
CA THR A 93 -6.54 22.55 15.36
C THR A 93 -7.29 22.39 16.69
N ALA A 94 -8.51 21.84 16.67
CA ALA A 94 -9.29 21.61 17.90
C ALA A 94 -8.70 20.50 18.80
N THR A 95 -7.67 19.79 18.32
CA THR A 95 -6.79 18.89 19.05
C THR A 95 -5.33 19.21 18.71
N ASN A 96 -4.35 18.76 19.51
CA ASN A 96 -2.94 19.13 19.31
C ASN A 96 -2.41 18.71 17.92
N GLY A 97 -1.96 19.71 17.14
CA GLY A 97 -1.08 19.54 15.98
C GLY A 97 0.42 19.69 16.34
N ARG A 98 1.32 19.67 15.35
CA ARG A 98 2.75 19.95 15.57
C ARG A 98 2.98 21.43 15.92
N LYS A 99 3.88 21.68 16.88
CA LYS A 99 4.22 23.01 17.42
C LYS A 99 5.46 23.64 16.75
N ASP A 100 5.90 23.14 15.60
CA ASP A 100 7.26 23.32 15.07
C ASP A 100 7.32 24.00 13.67
N ALA A 101 6.24 24.60 13.16
CA ALA A 101 6.24 25.28 11.86
C ALA A 101 5.44 26.59 11.88
N VAL A 102 6.08 27.70 11.47
CA VAL A 102 5.53 29.07 11.45
C VAL A 102 5.73 29.64 10.04
N TYR A 103 4.70 30.23 9.43
CA TYR A 103 4.75 30.93 8.13
C TYR A 103 4.24 32.38 8.31
N GLY A 104 4.83 33.32 7.59
CA GLY A 104 4.56 34.76 7.70
C GLY A 104 5.68 35.50 8.46
N GLU A 105 5.46 36.77 8.77
CA GLU A 105 6.35 37.50 9.68
C GLU A 105 6.23 36.94 11.10
N ILE A 106 7.36 36.58 11.70
CA ILE A 106 7.40 35.91 13.00
C ILE A 106 7.79 36.94 14.06
N TYR A 107 6.90 37.20 15.02
CA TYR A 107 7.15 38.14 16.11
C TYR A 107 7.36 37.40 17.44
N PHE A 108 8.51 37.61 18.08
CA PHE A 108 8.84 37.11 19.42
C PHE A 108 8.66 38.24 20.44
N HIS A 109 7.74 38.09 21.37
CA HIS A 109 7.63 39.02 22.50
C HIS A 109 8.63 38.63 23.60
N LEU A 110 9.55 39.53 23.94
CA LEU A 110 10.57 39.34 24.96
C LEU A 110 10.24 40.17 26.21
N PRO A 111 9.95 39.54 27.36
CA PRO A 111 9.72 40.25 28.63
C PRO A 111 10.98 40.96 29.14
N ALA A 112 10.79 42.04 29.91
CA ALA A 112 11.88 42.64 30.68
C ALA A 112 12.59 41.56 31.53
N GLY A 113 13.92 41.58 31.55
CA GLY A 113 14.75 40.55 32.16
C GLY A 113 15.20 39.43 31.22
N THR A 114 14.79 39.41 29.95
CA THR A 114 15.28 38.42 28.98
C THR A 114 16.78 38.60 28.75
N GLN A 115 17.53 37.51 28.91
CA GLN A 115 18.98 37.47 28.76
C GLN A 115 19.39 37.04 27.34
N PHE A 116 20.38 37.73 26.79
CA PHE A 116 21.03 37.43 25.52
C PHE A 116 22.45 36.96 25.77
N TYR A 117 22.95 36.14 24.86
CA TYR A 117 24.22 35.43 24.98
C TYR A 117 25.04 35.62 23.70
N ALA A 118 26.37 35.62 23.81
CA ALA A 118 27.28 35.80 22.66
C ALA A 118 27.20 34.65 21.65
N GLU A 119 26.85 33.45 22.13
CA GLU A 119 26.87 32.23 21.34
C GLU A 119 25.56 31.47 21.50
N ARG A 120 25.13 30.83 20.42
CA ARG A 120 24.01 29.89 20.43
C ARG A 120 24.43 28.64 21.22
N PRO A 121 23.59 28.11 22.13
CA PRO A 121 23.87 26.85 22.80
C PRO A 121 23.86 25.67 21.81
N ALA A 122 24.63 24.61 22.12
CA ALA A 122 24.59 23.37 21.36
C ALA A 122 23.16 22.80 21.28
N ASP A 123 22.81 22.16 20.16
CA ASP A 123 21.43 21.79 19.82
C ASP A 123 20.70 20.90 20.86
N ASN A 124 21.43 20.26 21.77
CA ASN A 124 20.92 19.40 22.84
C ASN A 124 20.96 20.04 24.24
N ILE A 125 21.33 21.32 24.36
CA ILE A 125 21.41 22.05 25.63
C ILE A 125 20.45 23.24 25.60
N ILE A 126 19.48 23.25 26.51
CA ILE A 126 18.42 24.28 26.58
C ILE A 126 18.81 25.47 27.49
N THR A 127 19.86 25.31 28.29
CA THR A 127 20.37 26.36 29.19
C THR A 127 21.71 26.86 28.65
N PRO A 128 21.82 28.12 28.19
CA PRO A 128 23.07 28.66 27.70
C PRO A 128 24.16 28.59 28.76
N THR A 129 25.32 28.04 28.41
CA THR A 129 26.52 28.00 29.26
C THR A 129 27.45 29.18 29.04
N ALA A 130 27.25 29.92 27.94
CA ALA A 130 27.94 31.17 27.67
C ALA A 130 27.52 32.26 28.67
N PRO A 131 28.39 33.23 29.00
CA PRO A 131 28.02 34.35 29.84
C PRO A 131 26.95 35.21 29.16
N VAL A 132 26.03 35.75 29.98
CA VAL A 132 25.03 36.72 29.54
C VAL A 132 25.74 37.97 29.04
N THR A 133 25.49 38.37 27.80
CA THR A 133 26.06 39.59 27.20
C THR A 133 25.15 40.79 27.36
N HIS A 134 23.85 40.58 27.44
CA HIS A 134 22.88 41.66 27.60
C HIS A 134 21.61 41.15 28.30
N THR A 135 20.95 42.02 29.04
CA THR A 135 19.64 41.75 29.64
C THR A 135 18.73 42.92 29.33
N ILE A 136 17.58 42.66 28.72
CA ILE A 136 16.67 43.75 28.32
C ILE A 136 15.96 44.34 29.55
N GLY A 137 15.96 45.67 29.66
CA GLY A 137 15.33 46.39 30.78
C GLY A 137 13.83 46.62 30.62
N ALA A 138 13.29 46.45 29.41
CA ALA A 138 11.88 46.67 29.08
C ALA A 138 11.39 45.60 28.09
N ARG A 139 10.08 45.49 27.94
CA ARG A 139 9.45 44.55 27.01
C ARG A 139 9.69 45.00 25.57
N ILE A 140 10.12 44.09 24.71
CA ILE A 140 10.34 44.35 23.29
C ILE A 140 9.73 43.24 22.44
N VAL A 141 9.58 43.50 21.15
CA VAL A 141 9.16 42.51 20.15
C VAL A 141 10.28 42.35 19.13
N VAL A 142 10.63 41.12 18.76
CA VAL A 142 11.59 40.84 17.68
C VAL A 142 10.83 40.23 16.51
N GLY A 143 10.78 40.92 15.37
CA GLY A 143 10.21 40.44 14.13
C GLY A 143 11.26 39.77 13.25
N VAL A 144 10.95 38.60 12.69
CA VAL A 144 11.72 37.95 11.62
C VAL A 144 10.86 37.95 10.37
N THR A 145 11.34 38.64 9.33
CA THR A 145 10.69 38.74 8.03
C THR A 145 11.60 38.12 6.98
N TYR A 146 11.11 37.08 6.31
CA TYR A 146 11.75 36.58 5.09
C TYR A 146 11.35 37.48 3.92
N GLY A 147 12.34 38.02 3.21
CA GLY A 147 12.12 38.71 1.96
C GLY A 147 11.44 37.72 1.01
N GLY A 148 10.18 37.98 0.67
CA GLY A 148 9.48 37.16 -0.31
C GLY A 148 10.32 37.04 -1.58
N GLY A 149 10.09 36.01 -2.39
CA GLY A 149 10.85 35.75 -3.62
C GLY A 149 10.92 36.90 -4.65
N PHE A 150 10.35 38.07 -4.35
CA PHE A 150 10.43 39.32 -5.11
C PHE A 150 10.91 40.48 -4.21
N GLY A 151 11.95 41.21 -4.64
CA GLY A 151 12.51 42.38 -3.95
C GLY A 151 13.98 42.61 -4.30
N PRO A 152 14.63 43.69 -3.81
CA PRO A 152 16.05 43.96 -4.08
C PRO A 152 17.02 42.98 -3.40
N THR A 153 16.53 42.15 -2.46
CA THR A 153 17.28 41.07 -1.80
C THR A 153 16.40 39.81 -1.62
N PRO A 154 16.03 39.12 -2.73
CA PRO A 154 15.18 37.93 -2.69
C PRO A 154 15.79 36.83 -1.84
N GLY A 155 14.97 36.19 -1.00
CA GLY A 155 15.43 35.09 -0.16
C GLY A 155 16.36 35.48 1.00
N SER A 156 16.42 36.76 1.35
CA SER A 156 17.07 37.21 2.59
C SER A 156 16.15 37.01 3.80
N ALA A 157 16.72 36.80 4.98
CA ALA A 157 15.99 36.91 6.24
C ALA A 157 16.39 38.22 6.93
N SER A 158 15.42 38.99 7.37
CA SER A 158 15.64 40.21 8.16
C SER A 158 15.09 40.07 9.56
N VAL A 159 15.87 40.47 10.56
CA VAL A 159 15.47 40.49 11.97
C VAL A 159 15.44 41.94 12.43
N ARG A 160 14.29 42.37 12.93
CA ARG A 160 14.03 43.72 13.45
C ARG A 160 13.55 43.64 14.88
N SER A 161 13.90 44.62 15.69
CA SER A 161 13.39 44.73 17.06
C SER A 161 12.47 45.95 17.15
N TYR A 162 11.43 45.87 17.97
CA TYR A 162 10.40 46.89 18.11
C TYR A 162 10.08 47.13 19.59
N GLN A 163 9.75 48.37 19.93
CA GLN A 163 8.97 48.68 21.12
C GLN A 163 7.52 48.18 20.96
N LEU A 164 6.77 48.11 22.06
CA LEU A 164 5.37 47.63 22.04
C LEU A 164 4.43 48.51 21.22
N ASP A 165 4.79 49.78 20.98
CA ASP A 165 4.04 50.71 20.12
C ASP A 165 4.38 50.56 18.62
N GLY A 166 5.26 49.62 18.26
CA GLY A 166 5.68 49.36 16.89
C GLY A 166 6.90 50.18 16.44
N THR A 167 7.49 51.01 17.29
CA THR A 167 8.71 51.76 16.97
C THR A 167 9.90 50.82 16.83
N GLU A 168 10.57 50.79 15.67
CA GLU A 168 11.77 49.97 15.45
C GLU A 168 12.95 50.46 16.31
N ILE A 169 13.70 49.53 16.89
CA ILE A 169 14.84 49.79 17.79
C ILE A 169 16.07 49.00 17.33
N GLY A 170 17.23 49.67 17.31
CA GLY A 170 18.49 49.06 16.92
C GLY A 170 18.66 48.92 15.40
N THR A 171 19.62 48.09 15.00
CA THR A 171 19.96 47.84 13.59
C THR A 171 19.25 46.58 13.10
N THR A 172 18.60 46.65 11.94
CA THR A 172 18.07 45.45 11.26
C THR A 172 19.21 44.51 10.91
N LEU A 173 19.13 43.25 11.36
CA LEU A 173 20.05 42.20 10.91
C LEU A 173 19.51 41.63 9.60
N VAL A 174 20.36 41.49 8.59
CA VAL A 174 19.99 40.90 7.30
C VAL A 174 20.94 39.77 6.99
N GLU A 175 20.40 38.57 6.85
CA GLU A 175 21.10 37.41 6.31
C GLU A 175 20.76 37.32 4.82
N ALA A 176 21.75 37.65 3.97
CA ALA A 176 21.64 37.47 2.53
C ALA A 176 21.59 35.96 2.21
N ASP A 177 20.78 35.58 1.22
CA ASP A 177 20.61 34.19 0.77
C ASP A 177 20.12 33.20 1.84
N ALA A 178 19.48 33.68 2.92
CA ALA A 178 18.94 32.84 3.99
C ALA A 178 18.01 31.73 3.48
N GLU A 179 17.22 31.97 2.43
CA GLU A 179 16.42 30.96 1.76
C GLU A 179 17.29 29.93 1.04
N SER A 180 18.33 30.33 0.32
CA SER A 180 19.26 29.39 -0.34
C SER A 180 20.02 28.53 0.67
N ALA A 181 20.50 29.15 1.76
CA ALA A 181 21.10 28.46 2.89
C ALA A 181 20.10 27.50 3.56
N ALA A 182 18.86 27.93 3.78
CA ALA A 182 17.80 27.08 4.29
C ALA A 182 17.48 25.93 3.32
N LEU A 183 17.39 26.18 2.00
CA LEU A 183 17.18 25.16 0.97
C LEU A 183 18.35 24.17 0.87
N SER A 184 19.56 24.57 1.28
CA SER A 184 20.71 23.65 1.38
C SER A 184 20.60 22.72 2.60
N SER A 185 19.89 23.13 3.65
CA SER A 185 19.65 22.34 4.86
C SER A 185 18.93 21.03 4.53
N GLU A 186 19.50 19.91 4.99
CA GLU A 186 18.86 18.60 4.82
C GLU A 186 17.48 18.54 5.48
N ALA A 187 17.30 19.19 6.63
CA ALA A 187 16.04 19.22 7.34
C ALA A 187 14.94 19.91 6.52
N VAL A 188 15.27 21.05 5.91
CA VAL A 188 14.35 21.81 5.05
C VAL A 188 14.06 21.03 3.77
N ARG A 189 15.07 20.49 3.09
CA ARG A 189 14.88 19.64 1.90
C ARG A 189 13.95 18.46 2.20
N ARG A 190 14.15 17.78 3.34
CA ARG A 190 13.30 16.68 3.80
C ARG A 190 11.87 17.12 4.13
N ALA A 191 11.68 18.33 4.66
CA ALA A 191 10.35 18.88 4.88
C ALA A 191 9.65 19.22 3.56
N MET A 192 10.36 19.81 2.61
CA MET A 192 9.85 20.17 1.28
C MET A 192 9.39 18.96 0.47
N THR A 193 10.02 17.79 0.63
CA THR A 193 9.54 16.57 -0.03
C THR A 193 8.14 16.12 0.42
N ARG A 194 7.51 16.81 1.37
CA ARG A 194 6.15 16.53 1.88
C ARG A 194 5.16 17.65 1.59
N ILE A 195 5.59 18.73 0.94
CA ILE A 195 4.72 19.82 0.52
C ILE A 195 3.94 19.36 -0.73
N VAL A 196 2.67 19.74 -0.79
CA VAL A 196 1.79 19.52 -1.94
C VAL A 196 1.38 20.90 -2.46
N CYS A 197 1.71 21.21 -3.71
CA CYS A 197 1.53 22.54 -4.29
C CYS A 197 0.50 22.49 -5.43
N LYS A 198 -0.37 23.50 -5.53
CA LYS A 198 -1.29 23.62 -6.66
C LYS A 198 -0.76 24.65 -7.64
N PHE A 199 -0.50 24.24 -8.87
CA PHE A 199 -0.11 25.14 -9.95
C PHE A 199 -0.49 24.55 -11.32
N PRO A 200 -0.68 25.40 -12.36
CA PRO A 200 -0.89 24.93 -13.72
C PRO A 200 0.25 24.02 -14.19
N GLY A 201 -0.06 22.96 -14.94
CA GLY A 201 0.96 22.12 -15.55
C GLY A 201 1.84 22.89 -16.54
N GLU A 202 3.14 22.62 -16.52
CA GLU A 202 4.10 23.23 -17.45
C GLU A 202 3.89 22.75 -18.90
N TRP A 203 3.19 21.62 -19.05
CA TRP A 203 2.97 20.90 -20.29
C TRP A 203 1.75 21.36 -21.10
N ASN A 204 0.98 22.33 -20.63
CA ASN A 204 -0.15 22.89 -21.37
C ASN A 204 0.32 24.07 -22.24
N SER A 205 0.18 24.01 -23.57
CA SER A 205 0.61 25.10 -24.45
C SER A 205 -0.27 26.36 -24.33
N ASP A 206 -1.46 26.22 -23.76
CA ASP A 206 -2.34 27.35 -23.49
C ASP A 206 -1.86 28.09 -22.24
N GLY A 207 -2.04 29.40 -22.20
CA GLY A 207 -1.79 30.17 -20.98
C GLY A 207 -0.31 30.44 -20.64
N ILE A 208 0.62 30.23 -21.59
CA ILE A 208 2.08 30.44 -21.38
C ILE A 208 2.37 31.85 -20.85
N ASP A 209 1.77 32.87 -21.46
CA ASP A 209 1.96 34.27 -21.08
C ASP A 209 1.46 34.56 -19.66
N GLN A 210 0.37 33.92 -19.23
CA GLN A 210 -0.16 34.05 -17.88
C GLN A 210 0.77 33.40 -16.84
N ARG A 211 1.39 32.26 -17.17
CA ARG A 211 2.29 31.54 -16.25
C ARG A 211 3.67 32.18 -16.14
N TYR A 212 4.21 32.63 -17.27
CA TYR A 212 5.61 33.05 -17.36
C TYR A 212 5.79 34.54 -17.66
N GLY A 213 4.71 35.29 -17.90
CA GLY A 213 4.78 36.70 -18.25
C GLY A 213 5.46 37.57 -17.19
N TRP A 214 5.48 37.12 -15.94
CA TRP A 214 6.23 37.77 -14.85
C TRP A 214 7.74 37.82 -15.12
N LEU A 215 8.30 36.92 -15.94
CA LEU A 215 9.72 36.92 -16.34
C LEU A 215 10.10 38.15 -17.17
N LYS A 216 9.13 38.84 -17.78
CA LYS A 216 9.36 40.11 -18.49
C LYS A 216 9.78 41.22 -17.53
N SER A 217 9.18 41.24 -16.34
CA SER A 217 9.42 42.25 -15.30
C SER A 217 10.37 41.78 -14.20
N ASP A 218 10.81 40.53 -14.23
CA ASP A 218 11.71 39.97 -13.24
C ASP A 218 13.09 40.64 -13.29
N GLN A 219 13.63 41.06 -12.13
CA GLN A 219 14.87 41.83 -12.09
C GLN A 219 16.11 41.03 -12.52
N THR A 220 16.09 39.70 -12.40
CA THR A 220 17.20 38.80 -12.71
C THR A 220 17.18 38.40 -14.17
N TYR A 221 16.01 38.00 -14.69
CA TYR A 221 15.90 37.46 -16.05
C TYR A 221 15.57 38.50 -17.11
N LYS A 222 14.68 39.47 -16.82
CA LYS A 222 14.23 40.55 -17.73
C LYS A 222 14.04 40.09 -19.19
N LEU A 223 13.25 39.03 -19.40
CA LEU A 223 13.03 38.48 -20.73
C LEU A 223 12.13 39.42 -21.54
N GLU A 224 12.73 40.30 -22.34
CA GLU A 224 12.04 41.28 -23.19
C GLU A 224 12.29 41.03 -24.69
N GLY A 225 11.38 41.55 -25.52
CA GLY A 225 11.48 41.53 -26.98
C GLY A 225 11.77 40.12 -27.54
N GLN A 226 12.85 39.98 -28.32
CA GLN A 226 13.22 38.71 -28.95
C GLN A 226 13.54 37.59 -27.94
N SER A 227 14.05 37.92 -26.76
CA SER A 227 14.39 36.89 -25.76
C SER A 227 13.14 36.22 -25.19
N TRP A 228 12.08 37.01 -24.94
CA TRP A 228 10.76 36.51 -24.60
C TRP A 228 10.18 35.63 -25.70
N GLU A 229 10.20 36.09 -26.95
CA GLU A 229 9.63 35.31 -28.06
C GLU A 229 10.34 33.96 -28.24
N LYS A 230 11.68 33.93 -28.09
CA LYS A 230 12.45 32.67 -28.11
C LYS A 230 12.06 31.76 -26.95
N PHE A 231 11.97 32.28 -25.74
CA PHE A 231 11.55 31.52 -24.55
C PHE A 231 10.14 30.96 -24.72
N ARG A 232 9.19 31.80 -25.12
CA ARG A 232 7.79 31.44 -25.35
C ARG A 232 7.67 30.35 -26.41
N ALA A 233 8.38 30.48 -27.53
CA ALA A 233 8.42 29.47 -28.58
C ALA A 233 9.03 28.15 -28.09
N HIS A 234 10.07 28.21 -27.26
CA HIS A 234 10.69 27.02 -26.68
C HIS A 234 9.74 26.28 -25.73
N VAL A 235 9.08 27.00 -24.81
CA VAL A 235 8.07 26.41 -23.91
C VAL A 235 6.92 25.80 -24.72
N ALA A 236 6.42 26.51 -25.73
CA ALA A 236 5.35 26.02 -26.60
C ALA A 236 5.73 24.72 -27.33
N ALA A 237 6.98 24.58 -27.77
CA ALA A 237 7.48 23.37 -28.43
C ALA A 237 7.61 22.15 -27.49
N LEU A 238 7.68 22.37 -26.18
CA LEU A 238 7.76 21.32 -25.16
C LEU A 238 6.39 20.97 -24.55
N ALA A 239 5.38 21.80 -24.79
CA ALA A 239 4.03 21.64 -24.29
C ALA A 239 3.10 21.01 -25.35
N VAL A 240 1.90 20.63 -24.92
CA VAL A 240 0.82 20.07 -25.75
C VAL A 240 -0.45 20.89 -25.58
N ALA A 241 -1.26 20.95 -26.64
CA ALA A 241 -2.53 21.66 -26.63
C ALA A 241 -3.51 21.04 -25.62
N SER A 242 -4.36 21.86 -25.00
CA SER A 242 -5.24 21.41 -23.92
C SER A 242 -6.21 20.32 -24.36
N GLU A 243 -6.66 20.32 -25.61
CA GLU A 243 -7.50 19.28 -26.22
C GLU A 243 -6.82 17.91 -26.32
N SER A 244 -5.48 17.89 -26.27
CA SER A 244 -4.67 16.66 -26.30
C SER A 244 -4.32 16.14 -24.90
N LEU A 245 -4.63 16.91 -23.85
CA LEU A 245 -4.43 16.50 -22.46
C LEU A 245 -5.70 15.82 -21.93
N PRO A 246 -5.57 14.87 -20.98
CA PRO A 246 -6.69 14.50 -20.14
C PRO A 246 -7.32 15.75 -19.51
N SER A 247 -8.65 15.83 -19.50
CA SER A 247 -9.39 16.99 -18.96
C SER A 247 -8.93 17.38 -17.55
N ASP A 248 -8.58 16.38 -16.74
CA ASP A 248 -8.12 16.53 -15.35
C ASP A 248 -6.76 17.24 -15.23
N LEU A 249 -6.00 17.33 -16.33
CA LEU A 249 -4.67 17.95 -16.40
C LEU A 249 -4.67 19.34 -17.06
N VAL A 250 -5.82 19.81 -17.56
CA VAL A 250 -5.92 21.13 -18.21
C VAL A 250 -5.92 22.26 -17.17
N ALA A 251 -6.65 22.07 -16.07
CA ALA A 251 -6.71 23.02 -14.97
C ALA A 251 -5.51 22.88 -14.01
N PRO A 252 -5.25 23.88 -13.14
CA PRO A 252 -4.23 23.75 -12.10
C PRO A 252 -4.46 22.53 -11.22
N HIS A 253 -3.45 21.69 -11.10
CA HIS A 253 -3.49 20.43 -10.37
C HIS A 253 -2.52 20.45 -9.19
N TRP A 254 -2.75 19.53 -8.25
CA TRP A 254 -1.90 19.34 -7.09
C TRP A 254 -0.71 18.47 -7.45
N HIS A 255 0.49 18.94 -7.15
CA HIS A 255 1.75 18.27 -7.37
C HIS A 255 2.30 17.71 -6.08
N PHE A 256 2.74 16.47 -6.13
CA PHE A 256 3.41 15.80 -5.04
C PHE A 256 4.89 15.59 -5.38
N HIS A 257 5.76 15.60 -4.37
CA HIS A 257 7.11 15.09 -4.57
C HIS A 257 7.07 13.60 -4.96
N PRO A 258 7.49 13.22 -6.19
CA PRO A 258 7.18 11.91 -6.78
C PRO A 258 7.64 10.73 -5.92
N ARG A 259 8.90 10.78 -5.45
CA ARG A 259 9.47 9.70 -4.63
C ARG A 259 8.74 9.54 -3.29
N THR A 260 8.25 10.64 -2.72
CA THR A 260 7.62 10.61 -1.40
C THR A 260 6.22 10.02 -1.49
N ILE A 261 5.42 10.50 -2.44
CA ILE A 261 4.06 10.00 -2.61
C ILE A 261 4.06 8.55 -3.07
N LEU A 262 4.94 8.16 -3.99
CA LEU A 262 5.06 6.75 -4.42
C LEU A 262 5.48 5.84 -3.27
N LYS A 263 6.43 6.29 -2.42
CA LYS A 263 6.80 5.55 -1.20
C LYS A 263 5.65 5.46 -0.20
N HIS A 264 4.82 6.50 -0.09
CA HIS A 264 3.67 6.48 0.79
C HIS A 264 2.57 5.54 0.27
N LEU A 265 2.23 5.65 -1.01
CA LEU A 265 1.23 4.80 -1.66
C LEU A 265 1.66 3.33 -1.70
N SER A 266 2.96 3.03 -1.84
CA SER A 266 3.46 1.64 -1.84
C SER A 266 3.33 0.94 -0.49
N GLN A 267 3.13 1.69 0.59
CA GLN A 267 2.81 1.12 1.91
C GLN A 267 1.35 0.69 2.02
N ASN A 268 0.49 1.14 1.11
CA ASN A 268 -0.88 0.69 1.04
C ASN A 268 -0.93 -0.72 0.44
N LEU A 269 -1.29 -1.69 1.27
CA LEU A 269 -1.48 -3.08 0.87
C LEU A 269 -2.95 -3.44 0.68
N TRP A 270 -3.82 -2.43 0.53
CA TRP A 270 -5.23 -2.62 0.22
C TRP A 270 -5.40 -3.04 -1.23
N LEU A 271 -5.90 -4.26 -1.45
CA LEU A 271 -6.12 -4.78 -2.79
C LEU A 271 -7.45 -4.28 -3.37
N SER A 272 -7.37 -3.61 -4.51
CA SER A 272 -8.52 -3.37 -5.39
C SER A 272 -9.07 -4.70 -5.94
N LEU A 273 -10.24 -4.69 -6.56
CA LEU A 273 -10.81 -5.91 -7.15
C LEU A 273 -9.92 -6.48 -8.27
N SER A 274 -9.32 -5.63 -9.09
CA SER A 274 -8.42 -6.05 -10.17
C SER A 274 -7.12 -6.64 -9.66
N GLU A 275 -6.54 -6.09 -8.58
CA GLU A 275 -5.34 -6.66 -7.96
C GLU A 275 -5.65 -7.97 -7.23
N PHE A 276 -6.78 -8.04 -6.52
CA PHE A 276 -7.22 -9.26 -5.84
C PHE A 276 -7.55 -10.39 -6.84
N LYS A 277 -8.05 -10.07 -8.03
CA LYS A 277 -8.19 -11.03 -9.14
C LYS A 277 -6.84 -11.57 -9.60
N GLN A 278 -5.81 -10.72 -9.67
CA GLN A 278 -4.49 -11.09 -10.18
C GLN A 278 -3.73 -12.06 -9.28
N ILE A 279 -3.97 -12.08 -7.98
CA ILE A 279 -3.29 -13.03 -7.07
C ILE A 279 -3.83 -14.47 -7.20
N VAL A 280 -4.96 -14.68 -7.89
CA VAL A 280 -5.51 -16.01 -8.15
C VAL A 280 -4.87 -16.59 -9.43
N PRO A 281 -4.20 -17.74 -9.37
CA PRO A 281 -3.53 -18.31 -10.54
C PRO A 281 -4.52 -18.73 -11.63
N ARG A 282 -4.09 -18.70 -12.90
CA ARG A 282 -4.87 -19.24 -14.04
C ARG A 282 -4.79 -20.76 -14.11
N THR A 283 -3.65 -21.29 -13.74
CA THR A 283 -3.31 -22.70 -13.84
C THR A 283 -2.43 -23.08 -12.65
N ILE A 284 -2.50 -24.34 -12.25
CA ILE A 284 -1.77 -24.84 -11.09
C ILE A 284 -1.14 -26.20 -11.37
N VAL A 285 -0.08 -26.48 -10.63
CA VAL A 285 0.49 -27.81 -10.52
C VAL A 285 -0.12 -28.44 -9.27
N ARG A 286 -0.83 -29.55 -9.43
CA ARG A 286 -1.30 -30.37 -8.32
C ARG A 286 -0.46 -31.63 -8.23
N LYS A 287 -0.10 -32.00 -7.00
CA LYS A 287 0.54 -33.29 -6.72
C LYS A 287 -0.50 -34.33 -6.31
N ASN A 288 -0.45 -35.49 -6.93
CA ASN A 288 -1.29 -36.64 -6.64
C ASN A 288 -0.40 -37.86 -6.36
N GLY A 289 -0.10 -38.11 -5.10
CA GLY A 289 0.92 -39.09 -4.72
C GLY A 289 2.29 -38.72 -5.29
N ASN A 290 2.82 -39.56 -6.18
CA ASN A 290 4.12 -39.35 -6.82
C ASN A 290 4.03 -38.68 -8.21
N SER A 291 2.82 -38.38 -8.71
CA SER A 291 2.61 -37.74 -10.01
C SER A 291 2.14 -36.29 -9.86
N TYR A 292 2.30 -35.51 -10.94
CA TYR A 292 1.84 -34.12 -11.01
C TYR A 292 0.87 -33.91 -12.16
N SER A 293 -0.21 -33.17 -11.89
CA SER A 293 -1.17 -32.71 -12.90
C SER A 293 -1.08 -31.21 -13.11
N TRP A 294 -1.29 -30.78 -14.35
CA TRP A 294 -1.49 -29.39 -14.74
C TRP A 294 -2.99 -29.09 -14.88
N GLU A 295 -3.51 -28.17 -14.08
CA GLU A 295 -4.96 -27.93 -13.99
C GLU A 295 -5.30 -26.47 -14.25
N ASN A 296 -6.43 -26.22 -14.92
CA ASN A 296 -7.00 -24.90 -15.06
C ASN A 296 -7.75 -24.50 -13.78
N VAL A 297 -7.60 -23.24 -13.37
CA VAL A 297 -8.35 -22.66 -12.26
C VAL A 297 -9.51 -21.83 -12.83
N ILE A 298 -10.73 -22.21 -12.46
CA ILE A 298 -11.94 -21.46 -12.79
C ILE A 298 -12.19 -20.47 -11.65
N LEU A 299 -12.22 -19.17 -11.98
CA LEU A 299 -12.49 -18.11 -11.02
C LEU A 299 -13.83 -17.45 -11.34
N SER A 300 -14.75 -17.46 -10.38
CA SER A 300 -15.98 -16.68 -10.48
C SER A 300 -15.70 -15.21 -10.20
N THR A 301 -16.15 -14.32 -11.08
CA THR A 301 -15.92 -12.87 -11.00
C THR A 301 -17.21 -12.06 -10.94
N GLY A 302 -18.38 -12.72 -10.85
CA GLY A 302 -19.67 -12.04 -10.72
C GLY A 302 -19.78 -11.25 -9.41
N ALA A 303 -20.74 -10.33 -9.32
CA ALA A 303 -20.93 -9.48 -8.13
C ALA A 303 -21.18 -10.28 -6.84
N SER A 304 -21.75 -11.48 -6.94
CA SER A 304 -21.98 -12.41 -5.82
C SER A 304 -20.81 -13.36 -5.53
N SER A 305 -19.72 -13.30 -6.31
CA SER A 305 -18.55 -14.16 -6.10
C SER A 305 -17.86 -13.88 -4.77
N ILE A 306 -17.15 -14.87 -4.22
CA ILE A 306 -16.29 -14.67 -3.02
C ILE A 306 -15.25 -13.58 -3.29
N LEU A 307 -14.70 -13.53 -4.51
CA LEU A 307 -13.78 -12.49 -4.94
C LEU A 307 -14.36 -11.08 -4.72
N ALA A 308 -15.60 -10.85 -5.15
CA ALA A 308 -16.25 -9.55 -5.03
C ALA A 308 -16.74 -9.26 -3.60
N THR A 309 -17.38 -10.22 -2.96
CA THR A 309 -18.10 -10.03 -1.69
C THR A 309 -17.18 -10.01 -0.46
N GLN A 310 -16.04 -10.71 -0.50
CA GLN A 310 -15.18 -10.88 0.69
C GLN A 310 -13.88 -10.06 0.64
N ARG A 311 -13.54 -9.43 -0.49
CA ARG A 311 -12.31 -8.62 -0.64
C ARG A 311 -12.16 -7.56 0.45
N VAL A 312 -13.23 -6.81 0.73
CA VAL A 312 -13.21 -5.74 1.73
C VAL A 312 -12.93 -6.28 3.13
N ALA A 313 -13.59 -7.38 3.51
CA ALA A 313 -13.39 -8.02 4.80
C ALA A 313 -11.97 -8.58 4.94
N LEU A 314 -11.40 -9.15 3.86
CA LEU A 314 -10.01 -9.61 3.82
C LEU A 314 -9.00 -8.47 3.99
N ASN A 315 -9.20 -7.33 3.32
CA ASN A 315 -8.33 -6.16 3.51
C ASN A 315 -8.38 -5.61 4.94
N ARG A 316 -9.58 -5.56 5.55
CA ARG A 316 -9.75 -5.17 6.96
C ARG A 316 -9.06 -6.14 7.90
N MET A 317 -9.29 -7.43 7.70
CA MET A 317 -8.66 -8.52 8.47
C MET A 317 -7.14 -8.42 8.40
N ALA A 318 -6.57 -8.25 7.20
CA ALA A 318 -5.13 -8.14 7.04
C ALA A 318 -4.54 -7.01 7.90
N ARG A 319 -5.22 -5.85 7.98
CA ARG A 319 -4.82 -4.75 8.85
C ARG A 319 -5.02 -5.08 10.34
N GLN A 320 -6.18 -5.61 10.70
CA GLN A 320 -6.56 -5.95 12.08
C GLN A 320 -5.59 -6.96 12.72
N TYR A 321 -5.13 -7.94 11.94
CA TYR A 321 -4.29 -9.04 12.43
C TYR A 321 -2.80 -8.91 12.04
N GLY A 322 -2.38 -7.72 11.59
CA GLY A 322 -0.98 -7.44 11.28
C GLY A 322 -0.43 -8.26 10.10
N ILE A 323 -1.26 -8.68 9.15
CA ILE A 323 -0.84 -9.24 7.86
C ILE A 323 -0.48 -8.09 6.92
N ASN A 324 0.52 -7.30 7.33
CA ASN A 324 0.78 -5.96 6.83
C ASN A 324 2.15 -5.82 6.12
N SER A 325 2.65 -6.92 5.56
CA SER A 325 3.79 -6.92 4.66
C SER A 325 3.46 -7.74 3.40
N PRO A 326 4.11 -7.46 2.26
CA PRO A 326 3.94 -8.27 1.06
C PRO A 326 4.14 -9.76 1.28
N LEU A 327 5.13 -10.15 2.09
CA LEU A 327 5.48 -11.55 2.37
C LEU A 327 4.42 -12.24 3.27
N ARG A 328 3.90 -11.52 4.27
CA ARG A 328 2.79 -12.00 5.10
C ARG A 328 1.52 -12.19 4.26
N LEU A 329 1.18 -11.22 3.42
CA LEU A 329 0.01 -11.32 2.53
C LEU A 329 0.16 -12.45 1.51
N ALA A 330 1.33 -12.59 0.89
CA ALA A 330 1.59 -13.69 -0.04
C ALA A 330 1.47 -15.05 0.68
N SER A 331 1.99 -15.16 1.91
CA SER A 331 1.90 -16.39 2.70
C SER A 331 0.46 -16.71 3.12
N PHE A 332 -0.32 -15.69 3.49
CA PHE A 332 -1.74 -15.84 3.78
C PHE A 332 -2.52 -16.28 2.53
N TYR A 333 -2.43 -15.53 1.43
CA TYR A 333 -3.21 -15.79 0.22
C TYR A 333 -2.80 -17.06 -0.51
N GLY A 334 -1.51 -17.43 -0.48
CA GLY A 334 -1.04 -18.70 -1.01
C GLY A 334 -1.72 -19.91 -0.35
N ASN A 335 -2.01 -19.80 0.95
CA ASN A 335 -2.82 -20.78 1.66
C ASN A 335 -4.31 -20.59 1.39
N SER A 336 -4.85 -19.40 1.63
CA SER A 336 -6.30 -19.19 1.65
C SER A 336 -6.98 -19.43 0.30
N ILE A 337 -6.29 -19.11 -0.81
CA ILE A 337 -6.83 -19.34 -2.15
C ILE A 337 -6.94 -20.84 -2.42
N GLN A 338 -5.94 -21.65 -2.02
CA GLN A 338 -6.01 -23.11 -2.13
C GLN A 338 -7.14 -23.66 -1.25
N GLU A 339 -7.22 -23.23 0.01
CA GLU A 339 -8.20 -23.73 0.99
C GLU A 339 -9.65 -23.52 0.57
N THR A 340 -9.91 -22.44 -0.15
CA THR A 340 -11.25 -22.07 -0.61
C THR A 340 -11.58 -22.63 -1.99
N THR A 341 -10.82 -23.65 -2.42
CA THR A 341 -10.92 -24.22 -3.77
C THR A 341 -10.89 -23.12 -4.82
N TRP A 342 -9.86 -22.27 -4.76
CA TRP A 342 -9.64 -21.14 -5.65
C TRP A 342 -10.73 -20.06 -5.58
N LEU A 343 -11.21 -19.75 -4.38
CA LEU A 343 -12.33 -18.82 -4.11
C LEU A 343 -13.68 -19.28 -4.73
N SER A 344 -13.87 -20.59 -4.92
CA SER A 344 -15.17 -21.13 -5.37
C SER A 344 -16.10 -21.52 -4.21
N GLY A 345 -15.55 -21.73 -3.00
CA GLY A 345 -16.35 -22.02 -1.81
C GLY A 345 -15.60 -21.71 -0.52
N LEU A 346 -16.33 -21.32 0.53
CA LEU A 346 -15.80 -21.14 1.88
C LEU A 346 -16.12 -22.32 2.80
N ARG A 347 -16.82 -23.33 2.29
CA ARG A 347 -17.16 -24.57 3.00
C ARG A 347 -16.37 -25.71 2.39
N GLU A 348 -15.82 -26.57 3.24
CA GLU A 348 -15.10 -27.78 2.84
C GLU A 348 -15.94 -28.66 1.88
N GLY A 349 -15.32 -29.19 0.82
CA GLY A 349 -15.97 -30.13 -0.10
C GLY A 349 -16.38 -31.43 0.58
N GLY A 350 -17.59 -31.94 0.31
CA GLY A 350 -18.09 -33.18 0.94
C GLY A 350 -18.37 -33.05 2.45
N ALA A 351 -18.33 -31.84 3.00
CA ALA A 351 -18.46 -31.52 4.42
C ALA A 351 -19.52 -32.30 5.21
N THR A 352 -20.71 -32.53 4.63
CA THR A 352 -21.82 -33.22 5.32
C THR A 352 -21.55 -34.70 5.54
N GLY A 353 -20.71 -35.33 4.70
CA GLY A 353 -20.31 -36.73 4.83
C GLY A 353 -19.11 -36.96 5.74
N THR A 354 -18.49 -35.89 6.27
CA THR A 354 -17.36 -36.03 7.20
C THR A 354 -17.84 -36.54 8.56
N TRP A 355 -17.01 -37.35 9.22
CA TRP A 355 -17.32 -37.87 10.56
C TRP A 355 -17.40 -36.77 11.62
N TYR A 356 -16.81 -35.59 11.38
CA TYR A 356 -16.89 -34.44 12.28
C TYR A 356 -17.99 -33.43 11.92
N SER A 357 -18.84 -33.73 10.93
CA SER A 357 -19.99 -32.87 10.60
C SER A 357 -20.89 -32.66 11.83
N PRO A 358 -21.35 -31.43 12.13
CA PRO A 358 -21.29 -30.20 11.32
C PRO A 358 -20.07 -29.29 11.56
N TRP A 359 -19.02 -29.77 12.23
CA TRP A 359 -17.82 -29.01 12.64
C TRP A 359 -16.69 -29.04 11.60
N TYR A 360 -17.07 -29.10 10.32
CA TYR A 360 -16.16 -29.12 9.18
C TYR A 360 -15.52 -27.77 8.87
N GLY A 361 -14.55 -27.77 7.95
CA GLY A 361 -13.79 -26.59 7.56
C GLY A 361 -14.66 -25.48 6.98
N ARG A 362 -14.49 -24.26 7.51
CA ARG A 362 -15.12 -23.04 7.00
C ARG A 362 -14.16 -21.86 6.91
N GLY A 363 -14.47 -20.93 6.01
CA GLY A 363 -13.75 -19.67 5.85
C GLY A 363 -12.41 -19.84 5.11
N PHE A 364 -11.61 -18.77 5.14
CA PHE A 364 -10.41 -18.65 4.30
C PHE A 364 -9.24 -19.53 4.73
N LEU A 365 -9.21 -20.02 5.97
CA LEU A 365 -8.20 -20.98 6.45
C LEU A 365 -8.83 -22.26 7.03
N GLN A 366 -10.05 -22.58 6.61
CA GLN A 366 -10.77 -23.82 6.95
C GLN A 366 -10.78 -24.13 8.46
N LEU A 367 -11.35 -23.22 9.25
CA LEU A 367 -11.56 -23.43 10.70
C LEU A 367 -12.36 -24.71 10.92
N THR A 368 -11.76 -25.71 11.57
CA THR A 368 -12.26 -27.09 11.66
C THR A 368 -12.18 -27.59 13.10
N SER A 369 -13.11 -28.47 13.51
CA SER A 369 -13.29 -29.06 14.85
C SER A 369 -13.99 -28.17 15.88
N PRO A 370 -14.83 -28.72 16.78
CA PRO A 370 -15.54 -27.94 17.80
C PRO A 370 -14.61 -27.04 18.63
N GLY A 371 -13.45 -27.57 19.03
CA GLY A 371 -12.49 -26.82 19.85
C GLY A 371 -12.08 -25.49 19.21
N ASN A 372 -11.78 -25.50 17.91
CA ASN A 372 -11.37 -24.30 17.18
C ASN A 372 -12.51 -23.29 17.01
N TYR A 373 -13.75 -23.76 16.77
CA TYR A 373 -14.92 -22.87 16.70
C TYR A 373 -15.18 -22.17 18.03
N PHE A 374 -15.14 -22.91 19.14
CA PHE A 374 -15.33 -22.33 20.48
C PHE A 374 -14.21 -21.36 20.85
N ASN A 375 -12.96 -21.68 20.52
CA ASN A 375 -11.83 -20.77 20.74
C ASN A 375 -12.01 -19.45 19.96
N TYR A 376 -12.46 -19.54 18.71
CA TYR A 376 -12.81 -18.36 17.91
C TYR A 376 -13.98 -17.57 18.52
N TRP A 377 -15.02 -18.24 19.01
CA TRP A 377 -16.15 -17.56 19.66
C TRP A 377 -15.74 -16.83 20.93
N ARG A 378 -14.93 -17.47 21.79
CA ARG A 378 -14.35 -16.84 22.98
C ARG A 378 -13.46 -15.65 22.61
N PHE A 379 -12.64 -15.78 21.57
CA PHE A 379 -11.83 -14.68 21.04
C PHE A 379 -12.69 -13.49 20.59
N ARG A 380 -13.87 -13.76 20.01
CA ARG A 380 -14.87 -12.75 19.67
C ARG A 380 -15.64 -12.19 20.87
N GLY A 381 -15.25 -12.52 22.10
CA GLY A 381 -15.90 -12.09 23.34
C GLY A 381 -17.26 -12.74 23.59
N ARG A 382 -17.60 -13.80 22.85
CA ARG A 382 -18.90 -14.48 22.99
C ARG A 382 -18.87 -15.41 24.19
N GLN A 383 -19.97 -15.41 24.93
CA GLN A 383 -20.16 -16.29 26.08
C GLN A 383 -20.59 -17.68 25.60
N VAL A 384 -19.79 -18.70 25.93
CA VAL A 384 -20.03 -20.10 25.56
C VAL A 384 -19.82 -20.98 26.79
N PRO A 385 -20.72 -21.93 27.12
CA PRO A 385 -20.58 -22.76 28.31
C PRO A 385 -19.36 -23.68 28.25
N ASP A 386 -18.55 -23.71 29.32
CA ASP A 386 -17.39 -24.61 29.41
C ASP A 386 -17.79 -26.08 29.38
N SER A 387 -18.93 -26.43 29.96
CA SER A 387 -19.48 -27.78 29.92
C SER A 387 -19.77 -28.24 28.48
N LEU A 388 -20.32 -27.34 27.65
CA LEU A 388 -20.58 -27.61 26.23
C LEU A 388 -19.28 -27.74 25.43
N TYR A 389 -18.32 -26.83 25.66
CA TYR A 389 -17.00 -26.89 25.04
C TYR A 389 -16.29 -28.22 25.34
N ASN A 390 -16.27 -28.61 26.61
CA ASN A 390 -15.63 -29.85 27.06
C ASN A 390 -16.33 -31.08 26.47
N ALA A 391 -17.67 -31.12 26.47
CA ALA A 391 -18.43 -32.23 25.91
C ALA A 391 -18.15 -32.44 24.42
N LEU A 392 -18.22 -31.39 23.62
CA LEU A 392 -18.00 -31.46 22.17
C LEU A 392 -16.54 -31.77 21.82
N THR A 393 -15.57 -31.20 22.54
CA THR A 393 -14.14 -31.44 22.30
C THR A 393 -13.76 -32.87 22.71
N ASN A 394 -14.31 -33.38 23.82
CA ASN A 394 -14.10 -34.78 24.22
C ASN A 394 -14.71 -35.75 23.20
N ALA A 395 -15.94 -35.51 22.75
CA ALA A 395 -16.56 -36.31 21.69
C ALA A 395 -15.71 -36.30 20.41
N TYR A 396 -15.16 -35.15 20.03
CA TYR A 396 -14.26 -35.02 18.88
C TYR A 396 -13.00 -35.87 19.05
N ASN A 397 -12.33 -35.80 20.20
CA ASN A 397 -11.12 -36.57 20.46
C ASN A 397 -11.37 -38.08 20.50
N VAL A 398 -12.50 -38.51 21.07
CA VAL A 398 -12.92 -39.92 21.11
C VAL A 398 -13.14 -40.46 19.70
N GLU A 399 -13.89 -39.75 18.85
CA GLU A 399 -14.09 -40.17 17.45
C GLU A 399 -12.79 -40.11 16.65
N TYR A 400 -11.97 -39.07 16.84
CA TYR A 400 -10.67 -38.95 16.17
C TYR A 400 -9.74 -40.12 16.50
N GLY A 401 -9.79 -40.63 17.73
CA GLY A 401 -9.00 -41.77 18.19
C GLY A 401 -9.40 -43.12 17.57
N LYS A 402 -10.57 -43.22 16.93
CA LYS A 402 -10.99 -44.44 16.21
C LYS A 402 -10.25 -44.59 14.89
N SER A 403 -10.19 -45.83 14.39
CA SER A 403 -9.73 -46.10 13.03
C SER A 403 -10.59 -45.33 12.01
N PRO A 404 -10.02 -44.79 10.91
CA PRO A 404 -10.74 -43.91 9.99
C PRO A 404 -12.10 -44.46 9.49
N GLY A 405 -12.21 -45.78 9.26
CA GLY A 405 -13.44 -46.42 8.80
C GLY A 405 -14.52 -46.61 9.89
N SER A 406 -14.18 -46.43 11.16
CA SER A 406 -15.10 -46.58 12.30
C SER A 406 -15.58 -45.24 12.87
N ARG A 407 -15.15 -44.11 12.29
CA ARG A 407 -15.57 -42.78 12.71
C ARG A 407 -16.96 -42.48 12.17
N SER A 408 -17.82 -41.85 12.97
CA SER A 408 -19.13 -41.38 12.51
C SER A 408 -19.47 -40.00 13.07
N ASN A 409 -20.44 -39.33 12.43
CA ASN A 409 -20.92 -38.02 12.86
C ASN A 409 -22.12 -38.06 13.81
N THR A 410 -22.61 -39.25 14.17
CA THR A 410 -23.81 -39.45 14.97
C THR A 410 -23.73 -38.74 16.33
N VAL A 411 -22.54 -38.69 16.92
CA VAL A 411 -22.30 -38.03 18.22
C VAL A 411 -22.30 -36.50 18.13
N PHE A 412 -22.15 -35.90 16.94
CA PHE A 412 -22.06 -34.45 16.75
C PHE A 412 -23.39 -33.81 16.30
N VAL A 413 -24.46 -34.59 16.19
CA VAL A 413 -25.79 -34.06 15.88
C VAL A 413 -26.15 -32.97 16.89
N ASP A 414 -26.49 -31.77 16.40
CA ASP A 414 -26.72 -30.59 17.25
C ASP A 414 -27.77 -30.84 18.35
N GLY A 415 -28.80 -31.66 18.06
CA GLY A 415 -29.85 -32.03 19.01
C GLY A 415 -29.36 -32.79 20.25
N ASN A 416 -28.18 -33.41 20.19
CA ASN A 416 -27.57 -34.10 21.33
C ASN A 416 -26.98 -33.12 22.37
N TYR A 417 -26.90 -31.82 22.06
CA TYR A 417 -26.28 -30.80 22.89
C TYR A 417 -27.28 -29.67 23.20
N PRO A 418 -28.13 -29.80 24.23
CA PRO A 418 -29.15 -28.80 24.56
C PRO A 418 -28.61 -27.39 24.83
N LEU A 419 -27.36 -27.29 25.30
CA LEU A 419 -26.69 -26.01 25.52
C LEU A 419 -26.20 -25.32 24.23
N LEU A 420 -26.19 -26.03 23.09
CA LEU A 420 -25.83 -25.47 21.79
C LEU A 420 -27.02 -24.70 21.21
N THR A 421 -27.05 -23.40 21.52
CA THR A 421 -28.16 -22.52 21.12
C THR A 421 -28.24 -22.31 19.60
N LEU A 422 -29.40 -21.88 19.11
CA LEU A 422 -29.56 -21.46 17.72
C LEU A 422 -28.57 -20.35 17.34
N GLN A 423 -28.29 -19.44 18.27
CA GLN A 423 -27.32 -18.37 18.05
C GLN A 423 -25.90 -18.90 17.79
N MET A 424 -25.44 -19.89 18.56
CA MET A 424 -24.14 -20.55 18.33
C MET A 424 -24.10 -21.29 16.99
N ARG A 425 -25.20 -21.93 16.59
CA ARG A 425 -25.30 -22.55 15.25
C ARG A 425 -25.22 -21.50 14.14
N ASN A 426 -25.86 -20.35 14.31
CA ASN A 426 -25.76 -19.25 13.36
C ASN A 426 -24.33 -18.69 13.27
N TRP A 427 -23.64 -18.54 14.40
CA TRP A 427 -22.23 -18.17 14.44
C TRP A 427 -21.32 -19.15 13.71
N ARG A 428 -21.55 -20.47 13.89
CA ARG A 428 -20.84 -21.52 13.16
C ARG A 428 -21.03 -21.37 11.65
N ASN A 429 -22.28 -21.21 11.24
CA ASN A 429 -22.69 -21.20 9.83
C ASN A 429 -22.28 -19.92 9.10
N ALA A 430 -22.21 -18.78 9.79
CA ALA A 430 -21.83 -17.50 9.20
C ALA A 430 -20.39 -17.48 8.64
N ILE A 431 -19.51 -18.36 9.13
CA ILE A 431 -18.13 -18.49 8.61
C ILE A 431 -18.12 -19.01 7.15
N GLU A 432 -19.19 -19.64 6.68
CA GLU A 432 -19.32 -20.06 5.27
C GLU A 432 -19.63 -18.88 4.33
N GLY A 433 -19.97 -17.70 4.84
CA GLY A 433 -20.31 -16.50 4.07
C GLY A 433 -21.59 -16.59 3.23
N ALA A 434 -22.07 -17.80 2.90
CA ALA A 434 -23.20 -18.07 2.01
C ALA A 434 -24.54 -18.19 2.74
N THR A 435 -24.54 -18.43 4.05
CA THR A 435 -25.77 -18.79 4.77
C THR A 435 -26.75 -17.64 4.96
N ASN A 436 -26.32 -16.38 4.73
CA ASN A 436 -27.19 -15.20 4.61
C ASN A 436 -26.45 -14.09 3.84
N ALA A 437 -26.51 -14.09 2.50
CA ALA A 437 -25.99 -12.98 1.70
C ALA A 437 -26.66 -11.67 2.14
N GLY A 438 -25.88 -10.72 2.67
CA GLY A 438 -26.37 -9.42 3.18
C GLY A 438 -26.38 -9.28 4.71
N ALA A 439 -26.19 -10.35 5.48
CA ALA A 439 -25.99 -10.23 6.92
C ALA A 439 -24.55 -9.80 7.25
N GLU A 440 -24.37 -8.81 8.13
CA GLU A 440 -23.06 -8.26 8.51
C GLU A 440 -22.09 -9.36 8.97
N GLU A 441 -22.58 -10.34 9.73
CA GLU A 441 -21.74 -11.43 10.25
C GLU A 441 -21.26 -12.36 9.12
N SER A 442 -22.07 -12.63 8.07
CA SER A 442 -21.65 -13.45 6.92
C SER A 442 -20.63 -12.74 6.04
N ALA A 443 -20.62 -11.40 6.04
CA ALA A 443 -19.60 -10.61 5.36
C ALA A 443 -18.28 -10.53 6.15
N TYR A 444 -18.34 -10.64 7.48
CA TYR A 444 -17.19 -10.43 8.37
C TYR A 444 -16.52 -11.74 8.83
N ALA A 445 -17.31 -12.71 9.29
CA ALA A 445 -16.83 -13.93 9.96
C ALA A 445 -15.88 -14.80 9.11
N PRO A 446 -16.04 -14.94 7.78
CA PRO A 446 -15.12 -15.76 6.98
C PRO A 446 -13.69 -15.24 7.01
N ALA A 447 -13.50 -13.92 6.86
CA ALA A 447 -12.19 -13.29 6.92
C ALA A 447 -11.68 -13.25 8.36
N ASP A 448 -12.52 -12.78 9.29
CA ASP A 448 -12.13 -12.60 10.69
C ASP A 448 -11.67 -13.91 11.36
N SER A 449 -12.38 -15.03 11.12
CA SER A 449 -11.95 -16.35 11.60
C SER A 449 -10.58 -16.78 11.06
N ALA A 450 -10.25 -16.40 9.82
CA ALA A 450 -8.93 -16.66 9.24
C ALA A 450 -7.84 -15.78 9.88
N GLY A 451 -8.14 -14.53 10.21
CA GLY A 451 -7.24 -13.64 10.96
C GLY A 451 -6.97 -14.13 12.38
N PHE A 452 -8.02 -14.61 13.07
CA PHE A 452 -7.91 -15.31 14.34
C PHE A 452 -7.00 -16.53 14.20
N TYR A 453 -7.24 -17.38 13.20
CA TYR A 453 -6.48 -18.62 13.04
C TYR A 453 -5.01 -18.34 12.72
N TRP A 454 -4.74 -17.41 11.81
CA TRP A 454 -3.41 -16.88 11.52
C TRP A 454 -2.63 -16.49 12.78
N SER A 455 -3.30 -15.75 13.67
CA SER A 455 -2.72 -15.29 14.93
C SER A 455 -2.50 -16.44 15.92
N SER A 456 -3.51 -17.31 16.08
CA SER A 456 -3.45 -18.45 17.01
C SER A 456 -2.34 -19.45 16.65
N LEU A 457 -2.04 -19.59 15.36
CA LEU A 457 -1.01 -20.48 14.83
C LEU A 457 0.37 -19.80 14.72
N ARG A 458 0.49 -18.52 15.12
CA ARG A 458 1.70 -17.71 15.01
C ARG A 458 2.26 -17.66 13.58
N MET A 459 1.39 -17.71 12.56
CA MET A 459 1.79 -17.77 11.15
C MET A 459 2.69 -16.60 10.73
N ALA A 460 2.49 -15.41 11.31
CA ALA A 460 3.32 -14.24 11.06
C ALA A 460 4.82 -14.50 11.30
N ALA A 461 5.17 -15.22 12.38
CA ALA A 461 6.56 -15.51 12.69
C ALA A 461 7.23 -16.37 11.62
N TYR A 462 6.47 -17.26 10.97
CA TYR A 462 6.98 -18.06 9.86
C TYR A 462 7.06 -17.26 8.55
N ALA A 463 6.06 -16.42 8.30
CA ALA A 463 6.00 -15.55 7.12
C ALA A 463 6.98 -14.37 7.16
N ASP A 464 7.54 -14.04 8.32
CA ASP A 464 8.65 -13.09 8.45
C ASP A 464 10.03 -13.73 8.24
N GLY A 465 10.07 -15.05 8.10
CA GLY A 465 11.30 -15.78 7.80
C GLY A 465 11.86 -15.43 6.42
N ASN A 466 13.08 -15.88 6.13
CA ASN A 466 13.70 -15.63 4.84
C ASN A 466 12.99 -16.43 3.73
N HIS A 467 12.47 -15.73 2.72
CA HIS A 467 11.79 -16.30 1.57
C HIS A 467 12.77 -16.54 0.41
N THR A 468 13.74 -17.42 0.60
CA THR A 468 14.62 -17.88 -0.48
C THR A 468 13.81 -18.73 -1.46
N MET A 469 13.63 -18.24 -2.68
CA MET A 469 12.88 -18.95 -3.71
C MET A 469 13.69 -20.15 -4.23
N GLU A 470 13.10 -21.33 -4.18
CA GLU A 470 13.63 -22.57 -4.76
C GLU A 470 12.84 -22.94 -6.01
N ARG A 471 13.51 -22.95 -7.17
CA ARG A 471 12.94 -23.40 -8.44
C ARG A 471 12.72 -24.91 -8.44
N ARG A 472 11.55 -25.37 -8.88
CA ARG A 472 11.20 -26.79 -9.00
C ARG A 472 10.58 -27.08 -10.35
N VAL A 473 11.20 -28.01 -11.08
CA VAL A 473 10.69 -28.52 -12.36
C VAL A 473 9.99 -29.85 -12.11
N VAL A 474 8.80 -30.02 -12.64
CA VAL A 474 8.01 -31.25 -12.55
C VAL A 474 7.46 -31.65 -13.91
N ALA A 475 7.38 -32.95 -14.17
CA ALA A 475 6.72 -33.48 -15.35
C ALA A 475 5.21 -33.57 -15.11
N THR A 476 4.42 -33.09 -16.07
CA THR A 476 2.95 -33.16 -16.05
C THR A 476 2.45 -33.69 -17.38
N GLN A 477 1.14 -33.96 -17.47
CA GLN A 477 0.48 -34.31 -18.74
C GLN A 477 0.51 -33.17 -19.79
N ALA A 478 0.88 -31.94 -19.39
CA ALA A 478 1.04 -30.79 -20.29
C ALA A 478 2.53 -30.39 -20.46
N GLY A 479 3.43 -31.37 -20.33
CA GLY A 479 4.89 -31.18 -20.40
C GLY A 479 5.51 -30.75 -19.07
N SER A 480 6.78 -30.34 -19.13
CA SER A 480 7.50 -29.83 -17.96
C SER A 480 6.92 -28.50 -17.48
N LYS A 481 6.64 -28.40 -16.18
CA LYS A 481 6.15 -27.18 -15.52
C LYS A 481 7.10 -26.78 -14.41
N VAL A 482 7.10 -25.49 -14.09
CA VAL A 482 7.91 -24.92 -13.02
C VAL A 482 7.00 -24.35 -11.94
N PHE A 483 7.36 -24.58 -10.69
CA PHE A 483 6.85 -23.81 -9.56
C PHE A 483 7.99 -23.47 -8.61
N TYR A 484 7.74 -22.53 -7.69
CA TYR A 484 8.74 -22.05 -6.76
C TYR A 484 8.22 -22.17 -5.34
N ARG A 485 9.10 -22.54 -4.41
CA ARG A 485 8.77 -22.74 -2.99
C ARG A 485 9.79 -22.05 -2.09
N SER A 486 9.46 -21.86 -0.82
CA SER A 486 10.40 -21.38 0.19
C SER A 486 10.14 -22.05 1.54
N ILE A 487 11.17 -22.12 2.39
CA ILE A 487 11.06 -22.70 3.73
C ILE A 487 10.13 -21.86 4.61
N ALA A 488 10.20 -20.53 4.51
CA ALA A 488 9.30 -19.62 5.23
C ALA A 488 7.82 -19.88 4.87
N PHE A 489 7.52 -20.00 3.57
CA PHE A 489 6.17 -20.34 3.12
C PHE A 489 5.74 -21.77 3.47
N TRP A 490 6.67 -22.73 3.45
CA TRP A 490 6.43 -24.08 3.96
C TRP A 490 5.99 -24.03 5.41
N ARG A 491 6.76 -23.37 6.28
CA ARG A 491 6.48 -23.31 7.72
C ARG A 491 5.12 -22.67 8.00
N ALA A 492 4.80 -21.57 7.30
CA ALA A 492 3.47 -20.96 7.39
C ALA A 492 2.38 -21.94 6.96
N SER A 493 2.54 -22.63 5.83
CA SER A 493 1.54 -23.59 5.33
C SER A 493 1.38 -24.83 6.21
N ALA A 494 2.50 -25.35 6.73
CA ALA A 494 2.53 -26.50 7.64
C ALA A 494 1.91 -26.15 9.00
N SER A 495 2.06 -24.92 9.50
CA SER A 495 1.40 -24.53 10.76
C SER A 495 -0.13 -24.60 10.69
N VAL A 496 -0.71 -24.48 9.49
CA VAL A 496 -2.17 -24.56 9.29
C VAL A 496 -2.64 -26.02 9.20
N ASN A 497 -1.94 -26.83 8.41
CA ASN A 497 -2.45 -28.14 7.98
C ASN A 497 -1.61 -29.35 8.42
N LEU A 498 -0.42 -29.12 8.94
CA LEU A 498 0.48 -30.18 9.40
C LEU A 498 1.44 -29.68 10.51
N PRO A 499 0.92 -29.22 11.67
CA PRO A 499 1.74 -28.51 12.67
C PRO A 499 2.93 -29.32 13.19
N SER A 500 2.79 -30.65 13.28
CA SER A 500 3.86 -31.56 13.73
C SER A 500 5.05 -31.65 12.78
N ARG A 501 4.97 -31.04 11.59
CA ARG A 501 6.00 -31.09 10.55
C ARG A 501 6.45 -29.69 10.09
N VAL A 502 6.19 -28.65 10.88
CA VAL A 502 6.63 -27.27 10.58
C VAL A 502 8.13 -27.21 10.31
N ASP A 503 8.95 -27.88 11.13
CA ASP A 503 10.40 -27.94 10.98
C ASP A 503 10.91 -29.08 10.09
N GLN A 504 10.02 -29.72 9.33
CA GLN A 504 10.37 -30.76 8.37
C GLN A 504 10.00 -30.30 6.95
N PRO A 505 10.85 -29.45 6.34
CA PRO A 505 10.54 -28.78 5.08
C PRO A 505 10.19 -29.77 3.97
N TYR A 506 9.13 -29.44 3.24
CA TYR A 506 8.69 -30.12 2.02
C TYR A 506 8.30 -31.60 2.21
N HIS A 507 7.87 -31.98 3.41
CA HIS A 507 7.34 -33.31 3.69
C HIS A 507 6.13 -33.64 2.80
N ASN A 508 6.07 -34.85 2.25
CA ASN A 508 5.02 -35.24 1.28
C ASN A 508 3.60 -35.31 1.86
N SER A 509 3.45 -35.24 3.19
CA SER A 509 2.14 -35.32 3.86
C SER A 509 1.36 -34.01 3.87
N LEU A 510 1.99 -32.87 3.54
CA LEU A 510 1.26 -31.61 3.40
C LEU A 510 0.57 -31.57 2.03
N ASN A 511 -0.65 -32.09 1.98
CA ASN A 511 -1.41 -32.17 0.74
C ASN A 511 -1.67 -30.78 0.14
N GLY A 512 -1.45 -30.67 -1.17
CA GLY A 512 -1.69 -29.44 -1.93
C GLY A 512 -0.62 -28.35 -1.73
N PHE A 513 0.53 -28.64 -1.11
CA PHE A 513 1.59 -27.64 -0.92
C PHE A 513 2.08 -27.04 -2.24
N GLU A 514 2.23 -27.85 -3.30
CA GLU A 514 2.66 -27.37 -4.60
C GLU A 514 1.64 -26.41 -5.23
N ALA A 515 0.34 -26.70 -5.06
CA ALA A 515 -0.74 -25.84 -5.52
C ALA A 515 -0.77 -24.49 -4.74
N ARG A 516 -0.53 -24.54 -3.41
CA ARG A 516 -0.34 -23.34 -2.56
C ARG A 516 0.84 -22.50 -3.02
N CYS A 517 1.94 -23.16 -3.40
CA CYS A 517 3.12 -22.47 -3.94
C CYS A 517 2.77 -21.67 -5.20
N VAL A 518 1.89 -22.19 -6.07
CA VAL A 518 1.45 -21.44 -7.26
C VAL A 518 0.66 -20.18 -6.88
N ALA A 519 -0.30 -20.26 -5.97
CA ALA A 519 -1.01 -19.07 -5.49
C ALA A 519 -0.07 -18.08 -4.78
N TYR A 520 0.86 -18.58 -3.97
CA TYR A 520 1.89 -17.79 -3.30
C TYR A 520 2.75 -16.99 -4.27
N MET A 521 3.20 -17.61 -5.36
CA MET A 521 3.99 -16.93 -6.40
C MET A 521 3.21 -15.84 -7.14
N TYR A 522 1.93 -16.10 -7.44
CA TYR A 522 1.04 -15.09 -8.02
C TYR A 522 0.85 -13.91 -7.07
N ALA A 523 0.66 -14.18 -5.77
CA ALA A 523 0.58 -13.14 -4.76
C ALA A 523 1.89 -12.33 -4.66
N LEU A 524 3.06 -12.97 -4.64
CA LEU A 524 4.36 -12.28 -4.67
C LEU A 524 4.54 -11.39 -5.91
N SER A 525 4.10 -11.87 -7.07
CA SER A 525 4.21 -11.16 -8.35
C SER A 525 3.42 -9.85 -8.36
N VAL A 526 2.30 -9.79 -7.63
CA VAL A 526 1.46 -8.60 -7.49
C VAL A 526 1.94 -7.71 -6.34
N LEU A 527 2.30 -8.31 -5.20
CA LEU A 527 2.51 -7.60 -3.93
C LEU A 527 3.96 -7.13 -3.70
N SER A 528 4.93 -7.66 -4.43
CA SER A 528 6.35 -7.46 -4.10
C SER A 528 7.26 -7.26 -5.32
N ASP A 529 8.52 -6.94 -5.04
CA ASP A 529 9.62 -6.88 -6.00
C ASP A 529 10.55 -8.10 -5.93
N VAL A 530 10.09 -9.19 -5.31
CA VAL A 530 10.86 -10.44 -5.27
C VAL A 530 11.17 -10.90 -6.69
N ARG A 531 12.43 -11.26 -6.92
CA ARG A 531 12.90 -11.92 -8.14
C ARG A 531 12.93 -13.43 -7.95
N PHE A 532 12.78 -14.14 -9.05
CA PHE A 532 12.74 -15.60 -9.10
C PHE A 532 14.02 -16.13 -9.76
N PRO A 533 14.55 -17.27 -9.27
CA PRO A 533 15.73 -17.88 -9.87
C PRO A 533 15.42 -18.47 -11.26
N ASP A 534 16.28 -18.24 -12.23
CA ASP A 534 16.20 -18.88 -13.54
C ASP A 534 16.68 -20.35 -13.51
N ALA A 535 16.81 -20.96 -14.69
CA ALA A 535 17.29 -22.34 -14.83
C ALA A 535 18.74 -22.56 -14.32
N THR A 536 19.53 -21.50 -14.19
CA THR A 536 20.89 -21.53 -13.64
C THR A 536 20.93 -21.24 -12.14
N GLY A 537 19.79 -20.92 -11.54
CA GLY A 537 19.66 -20.58 -10.12
C GLY A 537 19.90 -19.10 -9.80
N GLN A 538 20.09 -18.24 -10.80
CA GLN A 538 20.35 -16.81 -10.61
C GLN A 538 19.03 -16.03 -10.53
N LEU A 539 18.94 -15.05 -9.61
CA LEU A 539 17.73 -14.24 -9.36
C LEU A 539 17.51 -13.16 -10.45
N THR A 540 17.22 -13.60 -11.67
CA THR A 540 17.12 -12.75 -12.87
C THR A 540 15.68 -12.51 -13.31
N LEU A 541 14.73 -13.35 -12.88
CA LEU A 541 13.36 -13.31 -13.39
C LEU A 541 12.48 -12.38 -12.55
N ASP A 542 11.80 -11.48 -13.23
CA ASP A 542 10.84 -10.56 -12.60
C ASP A 542 9.49 -11.21 -12.26
N PHE A 543 9.15 -12.29 -12.95
CA PHE A 543 7.96 -13.10 -12.73
C PHE A 543 8.36 -14.58 -12.72
N PRO A 544 7.62 -15.44 -12.01
CA PRO A 544 7.88 -16.87 -12.03
C PRO A 544 7.62 -17.42 -13.45
N GLU A 545 8.39 -18.42 -13.86
CA GLU A 545 8.18 -19.08 -15.16
C GLU A 545 6.74 -19.59 -15.32
N GLY A 546 6.16 -19.35 -16.49
CA GLY A 546 4.77 -19.72 -16.77
C GLY A 546 3.73 -18.81 -16.13
N TYR A 547 4.12 -17.69 -15.51
CA TYR A 547 3.18 -16.68 -15.02
C TYR A 547 2.28 -16.16 -16.13
N GLN A 548 0.96 -16.24 -15.90
CA GLN A 548 -0.06 -15.67 -16.77
C GLN A 548 -1.00 -14.79 -15.95
N PRO A 549 -0.92 -13.45 -16.07
CA PRO A 549 -1.73 -12.55 -15.26
C PRO A 549 -3.22 -12.68 -15.58
N ARG A 550 -4.07 -12.51 -14.56
CA ARG A 550 -5.52 -12.36 -14.73
C ARG A 550 -5.85 -10.88 -14.96
N ARG A 551 -5.82 -10.45 -16.23
CA ARG A 551 -6.29 -9.13 -16.66
C ARG A 551 -7.81 -9.08 -16.63
#